data_AF-A0A7V9KP37-F1
#
_entry.id   AF-A0A7V9KP37-F1
#
_cell.length_a   1.000
_cell.length_b   1.000
_cell.length_c   1.000
_cell.angle_alpha   90.00
_cell.angle_beta   90.00
_cell.angle_gamma   90.00
#
_symmetry.space_group_name_H-M   'P 1'
#
loop_
_entity.id
_entity.type
_entity.pdbx_description
1 polymer ?
#
loop_
_entity_poly.entity_id
_entity_poly.type
_entity_poly.pdbx_seq_one_letter_code
_entity_poly.pdbx_strand_id
1 'polypeptide(L)'
;MSTLLQLSTPFTGIFNPKTRPGEACVGTPTSEIPNLQSQVTILTDSISDEAVRLAVGKVLTDLVFLLDCLSLIAGPRDPAGIKEVVSILNTVRSEAYSLGAFIENHAMRLVGVDDVLNETLDSSAYAINHEVRRIFTGELADMNLDQEDQETRGAFLHAQGVLTNCFQQCLINLARVFDASLTDARLFQDWQGRRESSLLLYHDLSELIELVQASEKDSLKYSEQTLDHLEERLTAFREGSMQCLMYKDWQQYEAFSEQIIASIRNGKRPADLLHHMGCYLETLLAHVKARSVLADLALEPLCIYEKIDIS
;
A
#
# COMPACT_ATOMS: atom_id res chain seq x y z
N MET A 1 -31.16 49.50 12.80
CA MET A 1 -31.09 49.42 11.32
C MET A 1 -30.83 47.95 10.99
N SER A 2 -31.78 47.00 10.94
CA SER A 2 -33.13 46.88 10.34
C SER A 2 -33.21 47.04 8.83
N THR A 3 -33.07 45.91 8.12
CA THR A 3 -33.93 45.38 7.01
C THR A 3 -33.44 43.95 6.72
N LEU A 4 -34.12 42.84 7.06
CA LEU A 4 -35.35 42.24 6.51
C LEU A 4 -35.42 42.27 4.97
N LEU A 5 -35.39 41.09 4.35
CA LEU A 5 -36.25 40.74 3.20
C LEU A 5 -36.32 39.21 3.08
N GLN A 6 -37.43 38.66 3.57
CA GLN A 6 -38.02 37.41 3.10
C GLN A 6 -38.66 37.68 1.73
N LEU A 7 -38.58 36.72 0.81
CA LEU A 7 -39.65 36.48 -0.17
C LEU A 7 -39.77 34.97 -0.45
N SER A 8 -41.02 34.54 -0.42
CA SER A 8 -41.56 33.19 -0.44
C SER A 8 -42.16 32.84 -1.82
N THR A 9 -41.87 31.61 -2.30
CA THR A 9 -42.71 30.61 -3.04
C THR A 9 -43.61 31.04 -4.23
N PRO A 10 -44.29 30.13 -4.98
CA PRO A 10 -44.08 28.69 -5.30
C PRO A 10 -44.11 28.41 -6.83
N PHE A 11 -43.69 27.22 -7.29
CA PHE A 11 -44.29 26.65 -8.52
C PHE A 11 -44.36 25.12 -8.48
N THR A 12 -45.59 24.64 -8.33
CA THR A 12 -46.07 23.28 -8.56
C THR A 12 -46.09 22.97 -10.06
N GLY A 13 -45.55 21.81 -10.44
CA GLY A 13 -45.67 21.26 -11.79
C GLY A 13 -45.63 19.74 -11.76
N ILE A 14 -46.80 19.13 -11.52
CA ILE A 14 -47.09 17.71 -11.72
C ILE A 14 -47.01 17.41 -13.22
N PHE A 15 -46.16 16.47 -13.66
CA PHE A 15 -46.42 15.67 -14.87
C PHE A 15 -45.60 14.38 -14.86
N ASN A 16 -46.31 13.26 -14.83
CA ASN A 16 -45.88 11.90 -15.15
C ASN A 16 -47.12 11.24 -15.82
N PRO A 17 -47.07 10.15 -16.61
CA PRO A 17 -45.96 9.49 -17.30
C PRO A 17 -46.27 9.24 -18.81
N LYS A 18 -45.26 8.87 -19.61
CA LYS A 18 -45.49 8.05 -20.82
C LYS A 18 -44.47 6.92 -20.86
N THR A 19 -44.95 5.76 -20.44
CA THR A 19 -44.37 4.43 -20.62
C THR A 19 -44.12 4.16 -22.11
N ARG A 20 -42.90 3.71 -22.44
CA ARG A 20 -42.66 2.84 -23.60
C ARG A 20 -42.22 1.47 -23.10
N PRO A 21 -42.79 0.38 -23.63
CA PRO A 21 -42.49 -0.98 -23.22
C PRO A 21 -41.34 -1.57 -24.06
N GLY A 22 -40.54 -2.42 -23.44
CA GLY A 22 -39.72 -3.39 -24.16
C GLY A 22 -38.28 -2.97 -24.38
N GLU A 23 -37.46 -3.11 -23.34
CA GLU A 23 -36.14 -3.72 -23.48
C GLU A 23 -35.78 -4.30 -22.11
N ALA A 24 -35.88 -5.62 -22.02
CA ALA A 24 -35.39 -6.37 -20.88
C ALA A 24 -33.87 -6.27 -20.89
N CYS A 25 -33.33 -5.24 -20.25
CA CYS A 25 -31.94 -5.26 -19.81
C CYS A 25 -31.84 -6.37 -18.77
N VAL A 26 -31.29 -7.50 -19.23
CA VAL A 26 -30.68 -8.52 -18.38
C VAL A 26 -29.72 -7.77 -17.47
N GLY A 27 -30.14 -7.54 -16.22
CA GLY A 27 -29.26 -7.06 -15.18
C GLY A 27 -28.17 -8.11 -15.04
N THR A 28 -26.97 -7.78 -15.49
CA THR A 28 -25.77 -8.39 -14.95
C THR A 28 -25.85 -8.21 -13.43
N PRO A 29 -25.76 -9.28 -12.63
CA PRO A 29 -25.62 -9.10 -11.20
C PRO A 29 -24.27 -8.39 -11.01
N THR A 30 -24.31 -7.09 -10.76
CA THR A 30 -23.20 -6.40 -10.11
C THR A 30 -23.01 -7.17 -8.81
N SER A 31 -22.02 -8.04 -8.78
CA SER A 31 -21.53 -8.67 -7.57
C SER A 31 -20.91 -7.55 -6.75
N GLU A 32 -21.75 -6.75 -6.10
CA GLU A 32 -21.34 -5.73 -5.14
C GLU A 32 -20.65 -6.48 -4.01
N ILE A 33 -19.32 -6.53 -4.08
CA ILE A 33 -18.50 -7.00 -2.98
C ILE A 33 -18.91 -6.12 -1.78
N PRO A 34 -19.39 -6.72 -0.68
CA PRO A 34 -19.83 -5.96 0.48
C PRO A 34 -18.69 -5.07 0.96
N ASN A 35 -19.01 -3.84 1.39
CA ASN A 35 -18.00 -2.99 2.02
C ASN A 35 -17.36 -3.72 3.22
N LEU A 36 -16.11 -3.36 3.55
CA LEU A 36 -15.32 -4.08 4.55
C LEU A 36 -16.04 -4.21 5.90
N GLN A 37 -16.78 -3.18 6.32
CA GLN A 37 -17.59 -3.20 7.53
C GLN A 37 -18.70 -4.27 7.51
N SER A 38 -19.38 -4.44 6.37
CA SER A 38 -20.38 -5.50 6.19
C SER A 38 -19.73 -6.89 6.24
N GLN A 39 -18.54 -7.05 5.66
CA GLN A 39 -17.82 -8.33 5.71
C GLN A 39 -17.38 -8.68 7.13
N VAL A 40 -16.87 -7.71 7.89
CA VAL A 40 -16.54 -7.87 9.31
C VAL A 40 -17.78 -8.25 10.13
N THR A 41 -18.91 -7.60 9.88
CA THR A 41 -20.17 -7.90 10.59
C THR A 41 -20.61 -9.35 10.37
N ILE A 42 -20.64 -9.80 9.11
CA ILE A 42 -21.00 -11.17 8.73
C ILE A 42 -20.06 -12.19 9.40
N LEU A 43 -18.76 -11.90 9.41
CA LEU A 43 -17.76 -12.74 10.07
C LEU A 43 -18.02 -12.83 11.58
N THR A 44 -18.26 -11.71 12.24
CA THR A 44 -18.48 -11.68 13.69
C THR A 44 -19.78 -12.39 14.09
N ASP A 45 -20.81 -12.35 13.25
CA ASP A 45 -22.07 -13.04 13.50
C ASP A 45 -21.92 -14.57 13.52
N SER A 46 -20.86 -15.11 12.92
CA SER A 46 -20.55 -16.55 12.96
C SER A 46 -19.95 -17.02 14.30
N ILE A 47 -19.52 -16.09 15.15
CA ILE A 47 -18.90 -16.39 16.44
C ILE A 47 -19.98 -16.77 17.46
N SER A 48 -19.87 -18.00 17.98
CA SER A 48 -20.89 -18.58 18.87
C SER A 48 -20.89 -17.99 20.29
N ASP A 49 -19.70 -17.75 20.86
CA ASP A 49 -19.57 -17.14 22.19
C ASP A 49 -19.80 -15.63 22.12
N GLU A 50 -20.76 -15.12 22.89
CA GLU A 50 -21.16 -13.71 22.85
C GLU A 50 -20.05 -12.76 23.33
N ALA A 51 -19.31 -13.12 24.37
CA ALA A 51 -18.24 -12.28 24.91
C ALA A 51 -17.07 -12.21 23.93
N VAL A 52 -16.67 -13.35 23.36
CA VAL A 52 -15.64 -13.41 22.31
C VAL A 52 -16.10 -12.64 21.07
N ARG A 53 -17.36 -12.81 20.65
CA ARG A 53 -17.94 -12.10 19.49
C ARG A 53 -17.86 -10.58 19.67
N LEU A 54 -18.26 -10.06 20.83
CA LEU A 54 -18.24 -8.63 21.10
C LEU A 54 -16.81 -8.08 21.12
N ALA A 55 -15.87 -8.79 21.74
CA ALA A 55 -14.49 -8.34 21.80
C ALA A 55 -13.78 -8.39 20.45
N VAL A 56 -13.89 -9.51 19.72
CA VAL A 56 -13.33 -9.64 18.37
C VAL A 56 -14.00 -8.66 17.41
N GLY A 57 -15.32 -8.49 17.49
CA GLY A 57 -16.04 -7.53 16.67
C GLY A 57 -15.59 -6.09 16.92
N LYS A 58 -15.30 -5.73 18.18
CA LYS A 58 -14.69 -4.43 18.49
C LYS A 58 -13.29 -4.32 17.87
N VAL A 59 -12.42 -5.31 18.04
CA VAL A 59 -11.05 -5.30 17.48
C VAL A 59 -11.07 -5.12 15.96
N LEU A 60 -11.90 -5.90 15.26
CA LEU A 60 -12.02 -5.81 13.81
C LEU A 60 -12.61 -4.46 13.38
N THR A 61 -13.62 -3.94 14.08
CA THR A 61 -14.21 -2.63 13.78
C THR A 61 -13.20 -1.50 13.99
N ASP A 62 -12.41 -1.54 15.06
CA ASP A 62 -11.36 -0.55 15.33
C ASP A 62 -10.26 -0.61 14.25
N LEU A 63 -9.89 -1.80 13.78
CA LEU A 63 -8.96 -1.95 12.65
C LEU A 63 -9.51 -1.34 11.36
N VAL A 64 -10.80 -1.54 11.05
CA VAL A 64 -11.46 -0.89 9.90
C VAL A 64 -11.45 0.63 10.06
N PHE A 65 -11.79 1.13 11.24
CA PHE A 65 -11.75 2.57 11.52
C PHE A 65 -10.35 3.18 11.30
N LEU A 66 -9.29 2.50 11.75
CA LEU A 66 -7.90 2.93 11.53
C LEU A 66 -7.55 2.95 10.03
N LEU A 67 -7.99 1.95 9.27
CA LEU A 67 -7.80 1.89 7.82
C LEU A 67 -8.56 3.01 7.09
N ASP A 68 -9.80 3.30 7.49
CA ASP A 68 -10.60 4.39 6.96
C ASP A 68 -9.92 5.74 7.22
N CYS A 69 -9.40 5.96 8.43
CA CYS A 69 -8.62 7.16 8.76
C CYS A 69 -7.41 7.32 7.83
N LEU A 70 -6.63 6.24 7.64
CA LEU A 70 -5.45 6.26 6.77
C LEU A 70 -5.81 6.47 5.30
N SER A 71 -6.98 6.03 4.84
CA SER A 71 -7.43 6.25 3.45
C SER A 71 -7.63 7.74 3.12
N LEU A 72 -7.90 8.58 4.14
CA LEU A 72 -8.06 10.03 3.97
C LEU A 72 -6.76 10.74 3.60
N ILE A 73 -5.59 10.14 3.89
CA ILE A 73 -4.27 10.74 3.60
C ILE A 73 -3.93 10.69 2.09
N ALA A 74 -4.34 9.63 1.39
CA ALA A 74 -4.03 9.42 -0.04
C ALA A 74 -5.28 9.40 -0.94
N GLY A 75 -6.36 10.06 -0.52
CA GLY A 75 -7.62 10.06 -1.25
C GLY A 75 -7.49 10.59 -2.70
N PRO A 76 -8.38 10.15 -3.62
CA PRO A 76 -8.37 10.56 -5.04
C PRO A 76 -8.80 12.02 -5.27
N ARG A 77 -9.25 12.72 -4.23
CA ARG A 77 -9.50 14.17 -4.25
C ARG A 77 -8.35 14.85 -3.54
N ASP A 78 -7.89 15.95 -4.14
CA ASP A 78 -6.86 16.89 -3.69
C ASP A 78 -6.13 16.49 -2.39
N PRO A 79 -4.85 16.12 -2.46
CA PRO A 79 -4.14 15.54 -1.33
C PRO A 79 -4.25 16.43 -0.09
N ALA A 80 -4.59 15.82 1.04
CA ALA A 80 -4.79 16.51 2.31
C ALA A 80 -3.59 17.41 2.63
N GLY A 81 -3.88 18.61 3.17
CA GLY A 81 -2.84 19.52 3.61
C GLY A 81 -2.04 18.90 4.77
N ILE A 82 -0.78 19.29 4.94
CA ILE A 82 0.11 18.68 5.96
C ILE A 82 -0.49 18.67 7.36
N LYS A 83 -1.14 19.77 7.78
CA LYS A 83 -1.79 19.86 9.10
C LYS A 83 -2.91 18.83 9.28
N GLU A 84 -3.65 18.56 8.21
CA GLU A 84 -4.71 17.55 8.22
C GLU A 84 -4.10 16.14 8.29
N VAL A 85 -3.06 15.86 7.49
CA VAL A 85 -2.33 14.59 7.54
C VAL A 85 -1.75 14.31 8.93
N VAL A 86 -1.09 15.30 9.55
CA VAL A 86 -0.57 15.21 10.91
C VAL A 86 -1.69 14.97 11.92
N SER A 87 -2.84 15.64 11.76
CA SER A 87 -4.01 15.41 12.63
C SER A 87 -4.53 13.97 12.49
N ILE A 88 -4.66 13.47 11.27
CA ILE A 88 -5.11 12.10 10.99
C ILE A 88 -4.13 11.09 11.61
N LEU A 89 -2.83 11.25 11.38
CA LEU A 89 -1.81 10.35 11.93
C LEU A 89 -1.80 10.36 13.47
N ASN A 90 -2.03 11.52 14.10
CA ASN A 90 -2.16 11.59 15.56
C ASN A 90 -3.38 10.84 16.08
N THR A 91 -4.52 10.92 15.39
CA THR A 91 -5.71 10.12 15.70
C THR A 91 -5.41 8.63 15.56
N VAL A 92 -4.82 8.22 14.44
CA VAL A 92 -4.41 6.83 14.18
C VAL A 92 -3.50 6.31 15.30
N ARG A 93 -2.50 7.10 15.71
CA ARG A 93 -1.60 6.75 16.82
C ARG A 93 -2.36 6.49 18.12
N SER A 94 -3.23 7.42 18.52
CA SER A 94 -3.98 7.33 19.77
C SER A 94 -4.89 6.12 19.78
N GLU A 95 -5.64 5.93 18.70
CA GLU A 95 -6.62 4.84 18.58
C GLU A 95 -5.93 3.47 18.44
N ALA A 96 -4.78 3.39 17.75
CA ALA A 96 -4.01 2.16 17.67
C ALA A 96 -3.42 1.72 19.01
N TYR A 97 -2.94 2.66 19.84
CA TYR A 97 -2.52 2.33 21.22
C TYR A 97 -3.70 1.92 22.10
N SER A 98 -4.86 2.58 21.96
CA SER A 98 -6.09 2.19 22.63
C SER A 98 -6.52 0.77 22.26
N LEU A 99 -6.45 0.43 20.97
CA LEU A 99 -6.73 -0.90 20.44
C LEU A 99 -5.75 -1.95 20.98
N GLY A 100 -4.44 -1.71 20.92
CA GLY A 100 -3.44 -2.61 21.47
C GLY A 100 -3.66 -2.88 22.96
N ALA A 101 -3.91 -1.82 23.74
CA ALA A 101 -4.22 -1.94 25.16
C ALA A 101 -5.53 -2.70 25.43
N PHE A 102 -6.55 -2.53 24.60
CA PHE A 102 -7.80 -3.28 24.69
C PHE A 102 -7.57 -4.78 24.43
N ILE A 103 -6.78 -5.13 23.41
CA ILE A 103 -6.45 -6.52 23.11
C ILE A 103 -5.75 -7.19 24.30
N GLU A 104 -4.66 -6.58 24.78
CA GLU A 104 -3.82 -7.12 25.85
C GLU A 104 -4.55 -7.19 27.20
N ASN A 105 -5.37 -6.18 27.52
CA ASN A 105 -5.97 -6.05 28.85
C ASN A 105 -7.36 -6.65 28.96
N HIS A 106 -8.05 -6.86 27.83
CA HIS A 106 -9.41 -7.34 27.81
C HIS A 106 -9.59 -8.56 26.91
N ALA A 107 -9.38 -8.43 25.60
CA ALA A 107 -9.74 -9.50 24.66
C ALA A 107 -9.02 -10.83 24.95
N MET A 108 -7.71 -10.79 25.25
CA MET A 108 -6.91 -11.98 25.56
C MET A 108 -7.25 -12.62 26.92
N ARG A 109 -7.99 -11.92 27.80
CA ARG A 109 -8.34 -12.40 29.14
C ARG A 109 -9.76 -12.96 29.23
N LEU A 110 -10.48 -12.99 28.11
CA LEU A 110 -11.84 -13.51 28.08
C LEU A 110 -11.86 -15.04 28.22
N VAL A 111 -12.84 -15.52 28.96
CA VAL A 111 -13.16 -16.96 29.00
C VAL A 111 -13.73 -17.35 27.63
N GLY A 112 -13.26 -18.46 27.07
CA GLY A 112 -13.72 -18.95 25.76
C GLY A 112 -12.82 -18.59 24.58
N VAL A 113 -11.76 -17.82 24.80
CA VAL A 113 -10.69 -17.62 23.82
C VAL A 113 -9.83 -18.89 23.76
N ASP A 114 -9.75 -19.52 22.61
CA ASP A 114 -8.86 -20.66 22.37
C ASP A 114 -7.41 -20.21 22.13
N ASP A 115 -6.48 -21.16 22.13
CA ASP A 115 -5.04 -20.88 22.01
C ASP A 115 -4.69 -20.17 20.69
N VAL A 116 -5.37 -20.54 19.59
CA VAL A 116 -5.13 -19.97 18.26
C VAL A 116 -5.56 -18.51 18.20
N LEU A 117 -6.74 -18.19 18.70
CA LEU A 117 -7.24 -16.83 18.80
C LEU A 117 -6.38 -16.00 19.77
N ASN A 118 -5.94 -16.59 20.89
CA ASN A 118 -5.08 -15.92 21.85
C ASN A 118 -3.73 -15.51 21.22
N GLU A 119 -3.07 -16.43 20.54
CA GLU A 119 -1.79 -16.18 19.84
C GLU A 119 -1.96 -15.15 18.70
N THR A 120 -3.07 -15.21 17.98
CA THR A 120 -3.37 -14.26 16.90
C THR A 120 -3.64 -12.85 17.45
N LEU A 121 -4.32 -12.74 18.59
CA LEU A 121 -4.54 -11.47 19.29
C LEU A 121 -3.22 -10.90 19.85
N ASP A 122 -2.41 -11.73 20.48
CA ASP A 122 -1.11 -11.33 21.05
C ASP A 122 -0.17 -10.80 19.96
N SER A 123 0.00 -11.58 18.88
CA SER A 123 0.82 -11.18 17.73
C SER A 123 0.31 -9.90 17.05
N SER A 124 -1.01 -9.72 16.96
CA SER A 124 -1.62 -8.49 16.43
C SER A 124 -1.35 -7.28 17.33
N ALA A 125 -1.54 -7.41 18.64
CA ALA A 125 -1.26 -6.33 19.60
C ALA A 125 0.22 -5.92 19.56
N TYR A 126 1.12 -6.92 19.54
CA TYR A 126 2.55 -6.69 19.40
C TYR A 126 2.88 -5.94 18.10
N ALA A 127 2.38 -6.41 16.95
CA ALA A 127 2.64 -5.79 15.65
C ALA A 127 2.15 -4.34 15.60
N ILE A 128 0.92 -4.08 16.06
CA ILE A 128 0.34 -2.74 16.12
C ILE A 128 1.21 -1.82 16.98
N ASN A 129 1.51 -2.24 18.21
CA ASN A 129 2.29 -1.43 19.15
C ASN A 129 3.71 -1.17 18.65
N HIS A 130 4.33 -2.17 18.02
CA HIS A 130 5.67 -2.06 17.44
C HIS A 130 5.71 -1.08 16.28
N GLU A 131 4.84 -1.27 15.28
CA GLU A 131 4.83 -0.45 14.06
C GLU A 131 4.46 1.00 14.37
N VAL A 132 3.45 1.23 15.20
CA VAL A 132 3.08 2.58 15.66
C VAL A 132 4.26 3.23 16.38
N ARG A 133 4.91 2.52 17.32
CA ARG A 133 6.09 3.08 18.00
C ARG A 133 7.21 3.39 17.02
N ARG A 134 7.54 2.48 16.10
CA ARG A 134 8.60 2.64 15.11
C ARG A 134 8.40 3.90 14.26
N ILE A 135 7.19 4.11 13.75
CA ILE A 135 6.84 5.28 12.94
C ILE A 135 6.91 6.58 13.77
N PHE A 136 6.23 6.64 14.91
CA PHE A 136 6.05 7.91 15.62
C PHE A 136 7.20 8.30 16.56
N THR A 137 8.04 7.35 16.97
CA THR A 137 9.21 7.61 17.85
C THR A 137 10.54 7.49 17.12
N GLY A 138 10.55 6.93 15.91
CA GLY A 138 11.72 6.87 15.04
C GLY A 138 11.57 7.80 13.85
N GLU A 139 10.77 7.39 12.87
CA GLU A 139 10.77 8.00 11.53
C GLU A 139 10.20 9.43 11.51
N LEU A 140 9.11 9.68 12.22
CA LEU A 140 8.46 11.00 12.26
C LEU A 140 8.93 11.89 13.41
N ALA A 141 9.79 11.39 14.31
CA ALA A 141 10.15 12.09 15.54
C ALA A 141 11.01 13.35 15.30
N ASP A 142 11.92 13.27 14.33
CA ASP A 142 12.89 14.34 14.03
C ASP A 142 12.45 15.22 12.85
N MET A 143 11.29 14.95 12.25
CA MET A 143 10.83 15.68 11.08
C MET A 143 10.21 17.02 11.44
N ASN A 144 10.51 18.04 10.64
CA ASN A 144 9.94 19.37 10.80
C ASN A 144 8.56 19.43 10.15
N LEU A 145 7.53 18.97 10.88
CA LEU A 145 6.15 18.78 10.40
C LEU A 145 5.43 20.07 9.94
N ASP A 146 6.09 21.23 10.04
CA ASP A 146 5.59 22.52 9.57
C ASP A 146 6.10 22.88 8.16
N GLN A 147 7.01 22.09 7.57
CA GLN A 147 7.55 22.34 6.22
C GLN A 147 6.82 21.52 5.16
N GLU A 148 6.35 22.20 4.11
CA GLU A 148 5.70 21.58 2.95
C GLU A 148 6.71 21.24 1.85
N ASP A 149 7.67 20.37 2.22
CA ASP A 149 8.64 19.81 1.28
C ASP A 149 8.27 18.38 0.88
N GLN A 150 8.93 17.91 -0.19
CA GLN A 150 8.74 16.55 -0.71
C GLN A 150 9.17 15.47 0.29
N GLU A 151 10.08 15.80 1.21
CA GLU A 151 10.60 14.88 2.23
C GLU A 151 9.57 14.56 3.30
N THR A 152 8.98 15.59 3.89
CA THR A 152 7.91 15.50 4.88
C THR A 152 6.70 14.79 4.29
N ARG A 153 6.34 15.10 3.05
CA ARG A 153 5.23 14.46 2.35
C ARG A 153 5.51 12.98 2.05
N GLY A 154 6.73 12.64 1.63
CA GLY A 154 7.15 11.27 1.40
C GLY A 154 7.11 10.41 2.66
N ALA A 155 7.55 10.95 3.79
CA ALA A 155 7.49 10.27 5.07
C ALA A 155 6.05 10.02 5.55
N PHE A 156 5.11 10.94 5.32
CA PHE A 156 3.71 10.70 5.64
C PHE A 156 3.09 9.59 4.79
N LEU A 157 3.37 9.56 3.49
CA LEU A 157 2.92 8.48 2.61
C LEU A 157 3.55 7.14 3.01
N HIS A 158 4.81 7.15 3.44
CA HIS A 158 5.47 5.97 3.97
C HIS A 158 4.80 5.45 5.25
N ALA A 159 4.62 6.32 6.26
CA ALA A 159 3.94 6.01 7.51
C ALA A 159 2.53 5.46 7.25
N GLN A 160 1.77 6.09 6.36
CA GLN A 160 0.46 5.62 5.93
C GLN A 160 0.55 4.22 5.33
N GLY A 161 1.45 3.99 4.38
CA GLY A 161 1.62 2.69 3.73
C GLY A 161 1.95 1.56 4.70
N VAL A 162 2.90 1.80 5.61
CA VAL A 162 3.32 0.86 6.66
C VAL A 162 2.15 0.53 7.58
N LEU A 163 1.47 1.53 8.14
CA LEU A 163 0.38 1.34 9.08
C LEU A 163 -0.82 0.66 8.42
N THR A 164 -1.19 1.05 7.19
CA THR A 164 -2.25 0.38 6.43
C THR A 164 -1.92 -1.08 6.21
N ASN A 165 -0.67 -1.41 5.86
CA ASN A 165 -0.27 -2.81 5.73
C ASN A 165 -0.36 -3.57 7.06
N CYS A 166 0.15 -2.99 8.15
CA CYS A 166 0.08 -3.59 9.48
C CYS A 166 -1.38 -3.91 9.88
N PHE A 167 -2.28 -2.93 9.76
CA PHE A 167 -3.68 -3.11 10.16
C PHE A 167 -4.43 -4.08 9.25
N GLN A 168 -4.17 -4.08 7.94
CA GLN A 168 -4.72 -5.07 7.01
C GLN A 168 -4.28 -6.48 7.39
N GLN A 169 -3.00 -6.70 7.69
CA GLN A 169 -2.50 -8.02 8.08
C GLN A 169 -3.10 -8.50 9.41
N CYS A 170 -3.22 -7.61 10.40
CA CYS A 170 -3.90 -7.94 11.66
C CYS A 170 -5.36 -8.34 11.41
N LEU A 171 -6.08 -7.60 10.56
CA LEU A 171 -7.47 -7.89 10.20
C LEU A 171 -7.59 -9.24 9.49
N ILE A 172 -6.73 -9.52 8.51
CA ILE A 172 -6.72 -10.80 7.77
C ILE A 172 -6.44 -11.98 8.70
N ASN A 173 -5.41 -11.87 9.54
CA ASN A 173 -5.01 -12.95 10.43
C ASN A 173 -6.11 -13.26 11.44
N LEU A 174 -6.69 -12.23 12.07
CA LEU A 174 -7.83 -12.41 12.98
C LEU A 174 -9.05 -12.98 12.26
N ALA A 175 -9.32 -12.55 11.03
CA ALA A 175 -10.45 -13.05 10.29
C ALA A 175 -10.31 -14.53 9.90
N ARG A 176 -9.08 -14.97 9.58
CA ARG A 176 -8.76 -16.36 9.23
C ARG A 176 -8.94 -17.35 10.38
N VAL A 177 -8.90 -16.88 11.63
CA VAL A 177 -9.23 -17.73 12.79
C VAL A 177 -10.68 -18.25 12.69
N PHE A 178 -11.59 -17.47 12.12
CA PHE A 178 -13.01 -17.81 12.00
C PHE A 178 -13.42 -18.28 10.61
N ASP A 179 -12.71 -17.85 9.56
CA ASP A 179 -12.89 -18.34 8.20
C ASP A 179 -11.54 -18.57 7.52
N ALA A 180 -11.04 -19.81 7.59
CA ALA A 180 -9.78 -20.19 6.95
C ALA A 180 -9.82 -20.13 5.40
N SER A 181 -11.03 -20.07 4.80
CA SER A 181 -11.19 -19.95 3.34
C SER A 181 -11.11 -18.50 2.85
N LEU A 182 -10.95 -17.55 3.77
CA LEU A 182 -10.88 -16.13 3.47
C LEU A 182 -9.60 -15.78 2.70
N THR A 183 -9.80 -15.27 1.48
CA THR A 183 -8.73 -14.75 0.63
C THR A 183 -8.60 -13.24 0.80
N ASP A 184 -7.37 -12.73 0.75
CA ASP A 184 -7.06 -11.30 0.89
C ASP A 184 -7.87 -10.43 -0.09
N ALA A 185 -8.05 -10.94 -1.32
CA ALA A 185 -8.81 -10.31 -2.38
C ALA A 185 -10.32 -10.18 -2.09
N ARG A 186 -10.89 -10.99 -1.18
CA ARG A 186 -12.28 -10.82 -0.73
C ARG A 186 -12.42 -9.65 0.24
N LEU A 187 -11.43 -9.46 1.11
CA LEU A 187 -11.44 -8.39 2.13
C LEU A 187 -11.02 -7.02 1.58
N PHE A 188 -9.99 -6.96 0.73
CA PHE A 188 -9.41 -5.69 0.30
C PHE A 188 -9.25 -5.63 -1.23
N GLN A 189 -9.99 -4.74 -1.88
CA GLN A 189 -9.78 -4.45 -3.31
C GLN A 189 -8.40 -3.81 -3.57
N ASP A 190 -7.89 -3.01 -2.62
CA ASP A 190 -6.56 -2.37 -2.69
C ASP A 190 -5.39 -3.37 -2.66
N TRP A 191 -5.62 -4.62 -2.24
CA TRP A 191 -4.61 -5.68 -2.35
C TRP A 191 -4.23 -5.91 -3.82
N GLN A 192 -5.20 -5.85 -4.72
CA GLN A 192 -4.95 -5.99 -6.14
C GLN A 192 -4.14 -4.82 -6.68
N GLY A 193 -4.44 -3.57 -6.28
CA GLY A 193 -3.63 -2.41 -6.65
C GLY A 193 -2.19 -2.46 -6.11
N ARG A 194 -1.98 -2.97 -4.89
CA ARG A 194 -0.63 -3.19 -4.31
C ARG A 194 0.13 -4.30 -5.03
N ARG A 195 -0.57 -5.36 -5.42
CA ARG A 195 -0.02 -6.45 -6.23
C ARG A 195 0.37 -5.95 -7.60
N GLU A 196 -0.51 -5.21 -8.28
CA GLU A 196 -0.25 -4.57 -9.57
C GLU A 196 0.95 -3.61 -9.49
N SER A 197 1.01 -2.77 -8.46
CA SER A 197 2.16 -1.88 -8.21
C SER A 197 3.46 -2.64 -7.97
N SER A 198 3.39 -3.77 -7.27
CA SER A 198 4.57 -4.61 -6.99
C SER A 198 5.01 -5.41 -8.21
N LEU A 199 4.07 -5.84 -9.07
CA LEU A 199 4.33 -6.47 -10.36
C LEU A 199 4.94 -5.48 -11.35
N LEU A 200 4.41 -4.26 -11.41
CA LEU A 200 4.95 -3.18 -12.23
C LEU A 200 6.40 -2.89 -11.84
N LEU A 201 6.68 -2.75 -10.54
CA LEU A 201 8.04 -2.59 -10.04
C LEU A 201 8.94 -3.77 -10.37
N TYR A 202 8.45 -4.99 -10.19
CA TYR A 202 9.21 -6.19 -10.49
C TYR A 202 9.68 -6.19 -11.95
N HIS A 203 8.77 -5.91 -12.87
CA HIS A 203 9.04 -5.88 -14.30
C HIS A 203 10.04 -4.76 -14.64
N ASP A 204 9.73 -3.54 -14.21
CA ASP A 204 10.55 -2.37 -14.55
C ASP A 204 11.95 -2.40 -13.93
N LEU A 205 12.09 -2.93 -12.71
CA LEU A 205 13.41 -3.15 -12.10
C LEU A 205 14.19 -4.24 -12.83
N SER A 206 13.54 -5.32 -13.26
CA SER A 206 14.21 -6.41 -13.99
C SER A 206 14.75 -5.90 -15.34
N GLU A 207 13.93 -5.17 -16.11
CA GLU A 207 14.37 -4.53 -17.35
C GLU A 207 15.51 -3.54 -17.12
N LEU A 208 15.42 -2.72 -16.07
CA LEU A 208 16.45 -1.73 -15.77
C LEU A 208 17.78 -2.39 -15.37
N ILE A 209 17.75 -3.49 -14.60
CA ILE A 209 18.93 -4.28 -14.25
C ILE A 209 19.58 -4.84 -15.53
N GLU A 210 18.79 -5.46 -16.41
CA GLU A 210 19.29 -6.01 -17.67
C GLU A 210 19.96 -4.92 -18.53
N LEU A 211 19.34 -3.74 -18.62
CA LEU A 211 19.86 -2.62 -19.39
C LEU A 211 21.15 -2.03 -18.78
N VAL A 212 21.22 -1.90 -17.45
CA VAL A 212 22.43 -1.46 -16.74
C VAL A 212 23.57 -2.46 -16.94
N GLN A 213 23.31 -3.76 -16.78
CA GLN A 213 24.30 -4.81 -16.99
C GLN A 213 24.78 -4.91 -18.45
N ALA A 214 23.88 -4.72 -19.43
CA ALA A 214 24.24 -4.66 -20.83
C ALA A 214 25.16 -3.45 -21.11
N SER A 215 24.80 -2.29 -20.56
CA SER A 215 25.59 -1.05 -20.65
C SER A 215 26.96 -1.15 -19.95
N GLU A 216 27.07 -2.00 -18.92
CA GLU A 216 28.34 -2.32 -18.25
C GLU A 216 29.21 -3.23 -19.12
N LYS A 217 28.65 -4.33 -19.66
CA LYS A 217 29.41 -5.39 -20.37
C LYS A 217 29.85 -5.01 -21.78
N ASP A 218 29.13 -4.13 -22.47
CA ASP A 218 29.47 -3.72 -23.84
C ASP A 218 30.71 -2.79 -23.84
N SER A 219 31.90 -3.38 -23.73
CA SER A 219 33.19 -2.67 -23.73
C SER A 219 33.72 -2.36 -25.13
N LEU A 220 33.19 -3.00 -26.17
CA LEU A 220 33.82 -3.01 -27.50
C LEU A 220 33.02 -2.27 -28.60
N LYS A 221 31.76 -1.90 -28.34
CA LYS A 221 30.99 -1.02 -29.23
C LYS A 221 30.14 -0.07 -28.39
N TYR A 222 30.67 1.12 -28.17
CA TYR A 222 29.91 2.28 -27.72
C TYR A 222 28.88 2.62 -28.79
N SER A 223 27.70 2.05 -28.69
CA SER A 223 26.53 2.55 -29.40
C SER A 223 25.97 3.66 -28.51
N GLU A 224 26.09 4.92 -28.96
CA GLU A 224 25.48 6.10 -28.34
C GLU A 224 24.01 5.82 -28.01
N GLN A 225 23.34 5.06 -28.88
CA GLN A 225 21.96 4.59 -28.75
C GLN A 225 21.70 3.76 -27.48
N THR A 226 22.68 3.01 -26.96
CA THR A 226 22.50 2.18 -25.75
C THR A 226 22.50 3.04 -24.50
N LEU A 227 23.33 4.08 -24.46
CA LEU A 227 23.39 5.02 -23.34
C LEU A 227 22.21 6.00 -23.36
N ASP A 228 21.81 6.43 -24.55
CA ASP A 228 20.58 7.23 -24.74
C ASP A 228 19.37 6.45 -24.25
N HIS A 229 19.27 5.16 -24.61
CA HIS A 229 18.19 4.30 -24.15
C HIS A 229 18.23 4.07 -22.62
N LEU A 230 19.42 3.98 -22.02
CA LEU A 230 19.58 3.91 -20.56
C LEU A 230 19.12 5.20 -19.87
N GLU A 231 19.48 6.37 -20.39
CA GLU A 231 19.01 7.66 -19.88
C GLU A 231 17.48 7.77 -19.95
N GLU A 232 16.90 7.39 -21.09
CA GLU A 232 15.45 7.34 -21.27
C GLU A 232 14.79 6.40 -20.26
N ARG A 233 15.32 5.18 -20.07
CA ARG A 233 14.71 4.21 -19.16
C ARG A 233 14.85 4.60 -17.69
N LEU A 234 15.98 5.20 -17.29
CA LEU A 234 16.15 5.77 -15.95
C LEU A 234 15.13 6.89 -15.69
N THR A 235 14.94 7.77 -16.68
CA THR A 235 13.95 8.85 -16.58
C THR A 235 12.52 8.30 -16.53
N ALA A 236 12.19 7.34 -17.40
CA ALA A 236 10.88 6.71 -17.44
C ALA A 236 10.57 5.93 -16.15
N PHE A 237 11.55 5.27 -15.54
CA PHE A 237 11.37 4.62 -14.24
C PHE A 237 11.07 5.66 -13.16
N ARG A 238 11.84 6.75 -13.12
CA ARG A 238 11.65 7.86 -12.17
C ARG A 238 10.25 8.48 -12.28
N GLU A 239 9.79 8.73 -13.49
CA GLU A 239 8.49 9.37 -13.77
C GLU A 239 7.30 8.41 -13.64
N GLY A 240 7.54 7.10 -13.74
CA GLY A 240 6.51 6.07 -13.68
C GLY A 240 6.58 5.25 -12.40
N SER A 241 7.30 4.14 -12.45
CA SER A 241 7.23 3.07 -11.45
C SER A 241 7.97 3.34 -10.15
N MET A 242 8.84 4.35 -10.09
CA MET A 242 9.55 4.75 -8.86
C MET A 242 8.58 5.10 -7.74
N GLN A 243 7.41 5.65 -8.06
CA GLN A 243 6.39 6.00 -7.05
C GLN A 243 5.87 4.78 -6.27
N CYS A 244 6.09 3.57 -6.78
CA CYS A 244 5.71 2.32 -6.15
C CYS A 244 6.82 1.76 -5.22
N LEU A 245 8.04 2.31 -5.24
CA LEU A 245 9.13 1.97 -4.31
C LEU A 245 8.83 2.48 -2.89
N MET A 246 9.50 1.92 -1.88
CA MET A 246 9.47 2.54 -0.56
C MET A 246 10.20 3.88 -0.60
N TYR A 247 9.68 4.88 0.10
CA TYR A 247 10.20 6.25 0.04
C TYR A 247 11.70 6.35 0.37
N LYS A 248 12.18 5.58 1.35
CA LYS A 248 13.60 5.51 1.73
C LYS A 248 14.54 5.13 0.56
N ASP A 249 14.02 4.42 -0.43
CA ASP A 249 14.78 3.96 -1.60
C ASP A 249 14.81 5.02 -2.72
N TRP A 250 14.01 6.09 -2.62
CA TRP A 250 13.95 7.13 -3.65
C TRP A 250 15.23 7.93 -3.71
N GLN A 251 15.70 8.42 -2.55
CA GLN A 251 16.87 9.29 -2.50
C GLN A 251 18.12 8.64 -3.09
N GLN A 252 18.34 7.35 -2.78
CA GLN A 252 19.48 6.61 -3.31
C GLN A 252 19.34 6.35 -4.81
N TYR A 253 18.14 6.04 -5.29
CA TYR A 253 17.86 5.91 -6.71
C TYR A 253 18.10 7.23 -7.48
N GLU A 254 17.56 8.35 -6.99
CA GLU A 254 17.71 9.67 -7.60
C GLU A 254 19.18 10.08 -7.64
N ALA A 255 19.92 9.90 -6.54
CA ALA A 255 21.34 10.22 -6.51
C ALA A 255 22.16 9.42 -7.54
N PHE A 256 21.88 8.12 -7.73
CA PHE A 256 22.56 7.31 -8.73
C PHE A 256 22.15 7.70 -10.16
N SER A 257 20.84 7.82 -10.42
CA SER A 257 20.33 8.15 -11.75
C SER A 257 20.83 9.51 -12.24
N GLU A 258 20.83 10.54 -11.39
CA GLU A 258 21.35 11.86 -11.74
C GLU A 258 22.85 11.83 -12.06
N GLN A 259 23.66 11.11 -11.28
CA GLN A 259 25.11 10.98 -11.54
C GLN A 259 25.39 10.23 -12.85
N ILE A 260 24.62 9.19 -13.14
CA ILE A 260 24.75 8.41 -14.38
C ILE A 260 24.35 9.28 -15.58
N ILE A 261 23.18 9.91 -15.54
CA ILE A 261 22.67 10.79 -16.61
C ILE A 261 23.65 11.95 -16.86
N ALA A 262 24.13 12.61 -15.79
CA ALA A 262 25.11 13.67 -15.92
C ALA A 262 26.42 13.17 -16.55
N SER A 263 26.85 11.95 -16.24
CA SER A 263 28.06 11.37 -16.84
C SER A 263 27.87 11.07 -18.32
N ILE A 264 26.73 10.47 -18.70
CA ILE A 264 26.35 10.16 -20.09
C ILE A 264 26.33 11.44 -20.92
N ARG A 265 25.63 12.49 -20.45
CA ARG A 265 25.52 13.78 -21.14
C ARG A 265 26.86 14.51 -21.29
N ASN A 266 27.81 14.27 -20.39
CA ASN A 266 29.18 14.78 -20.47
C ASN A 266 30.10 13.93 -21.35
N GLY A 267 29.57 12.92 -22.06
CA GLY A 267 30.31 12.01 -22.92
C GLY A 267 31.25 11.06 -22.16
N LYS A 268 31.05 10.88 -20.85
CA LYS A 268 31.85 9.98 -20.00
C LYS A 268 31.10 8.68 -19.78
N ARG A 269 31.82 7.55 -19.84
CA ARG A 269 31.26 6.25 -19.42
C ARG A 269 31.32 6.12 -17.90
N PRO A 270 30.19 5.99 -17.20
CA PRO A 270 30.17 5.85 -15.76
C PRO A 270 30.24 4.38 -15.33
N ALA A 271 31.26 3.64 -15.79
CA ALA A 271 31.32 2.17 -15.62
C ALA A 271 31.18 1.72 -14.15
N ASP A 272 31.94 2.33 -13.24
CA ASP A 272 31.85 2.01 -11.82
C ASP A 272 30.46 2.36 -11.26
N LEU A 273 29.87 3.51 -11.64
CA LEU A 273 28.53 3.89 -11.18
C LEU A 273 27.44 2.94 -11.73
N LEU A 274 27.59 2.45 -12.96
CA LEU A 274 26.68 1.45 -13.53
C LEU A 274 26.73 0.15 -12.74
N HIS A 275 27.93 -0.31 -12.37
CA HIS A 275 28.09 -1.49 -11.51
C HIS A 275 27.39 -1.30 -10.16
N HIS A 276 27.65 -0.18 -9.47
CA HIS A 276 27.01 0.12 -8.17
C HIS A 276 25.49 0.24 -8.29
N MET A 277 24.99 0.86 -9.37
CA MET A 277 23.57 0.95 -9.66
C MET A 277 22.96 -0.43 -9.91
N GLY A 278 23.64 -1.30 -10.65
CA GLY A 278 23.21 -2.69 -10.88
C GLY A 278 23.01 -3.44 -9.56
N CYS A 279 24.02 -3.43 -8.68
CA CYS A 279 23.93 -4.06 -7.35
C CYS A 279 22.81 -3.47 -6.48
N TYR A 280 22.63 -2.14 -6.54
CA TYR A 280 21.55 -1.46 -5.83
C TYR A 280 20.16 -1.91 -6.32
N LEU A 281 19.95 -1.92 -7.64
CA LEU A 281 18.70 -2.35 -8.25
C LEU A 281 18.39 -3.82 -7.97
N GLU A 282 19.39 -4.71 -7.97
CA GLU A 282 19.23 -6.11 -7.57
C GLU A 282 18.75 -6.24 -6.12
N THR A 283 19.28 -5.39 -5.22
CA THR A 283 18.86 -5.33 -3.82
C THR A 283 17.41 -4.84 -3.71
N LEU A 284 17.03 -3.80 -4.46
CA LEU A 284 15.64 -3.34 -4.53
C LEU A 284 14.70 -4.41 -5.05
N LEU A 285 15.10 -5.13 -6.11
CA LEU A 285 14.30 -6.22 -6.67
C LEU A 285 14.10 -7.34 -5.65
N ALA A 286 15.12 -7.68 -4.85
CA ALA A 286 14.99 -8.64 -3.75
C ALA A 286 13.98 -8.16 -2.69
N HIS A 287 14.01 -6.88 -2.31
CA HIS A 287 13.02 -6.31 -1.40
C HIS A 287 11.59 -6.33 -1.98
N VAL A 288 11.43 -6.08 -3.28
CA VAL A 288 10.13 -6.15 -3.96
C VAL A 288 9.62 -7.59 -4.00
N LYS A 289 10.47 -8.57 -4.32
CA LYS A 289 10.13 -10.01 -4.30
C LYS A 289 9.71 -10.50 -2.91
N ALA A 290 10.25 -9.91 -1.85
CA ALA A 290 9.91 -10.24 -0.47
C ALA A 290 8.55 -9.67 -0.01
N ARG A 291 7.87 -8.86 -0.82
CA ARG A 291 6.55 -8.31 -0.47
C ARG A 291 5.52 -9.44 -0.42
N SER A 292 4.71 -9.47 0.65
CA SER A 292 3.68 -10.50 0.86
C SER A 292 2.67 -10.62 -0.28
N VAL A 293 2.39 -9.53 -1.00
CA VAL A 293 1.50 -9.51 -2.18
C VAL A 293 2.04 -10.29 -3.39
N LEU A 294 3.33 -10.66 -3.38
CA LEU A 294 3.99 -11.48 -4.39
C LEU A 294 4.35 -12.89 -3.88
N ALA A 295 3.87 -13.29 -2.69
CA ALA A 295 4.21 -14.58 -2.08
C ALA A 295 3.91 -15.78 -3.01
N ASP A 296 2.88 -15.69 -3.85
CA ASP A 296 2.54 -16.73 -4.83
C ASP A 296 3.60 -16.90 -5.93
N LEU A 297 4.31 -15.83 -6.30
CA LEU A 297 5.40 -15.88 -7.29
C LEU A 297 6.70 -16.44 -6.71
N ALA A 298 6.89 -16.32 -5.40
CA ALA A 298 8.05 -16.90 -4.71
C ALA A 298 8.03 -18.44 -4.70
N LEU A 299 6.90 -19.06 -5.06
CA LEU A 299 6.73 -20.51 -5.16
C LEU A 299 7.06 -21.09 -6.54
N GLU A 300 7.34 -20.27 -7.56
CA GLU A 300 7.89 -20.76 -8.83
C GLU A 300 9.43 -20.70 -8.78
N PRO A 301 10.14 -21.85 -8.71
CA PRO A 301 11.57 -21.86 -8.92
C PRO A 301 11.83 -21.45 -10.37
N LEU A 302 12.62 -20.40 -10.56
CA LEU A 302 13.22 -20.09 -11.85
C LEU A 302 14.12 -21.27 -12.25
N CYS A 303 13.57 -22.20 -13.04
CA CYS A 303 14.34 -23.12 -13.85
C CYS A 303 15.14 -22.30 -14.89
N ILE A 304 16.29 -21.78 -14.49
CA ILE A 304 17.29 -21.25 -15.41
C ILE A 304 18.60 -21.98 -15.10
N TYR A 305 18.89 -22.96 -15.94
CA TYR A 305 20.19 -23.51 -16.36
C TYR A 305 20.06 -25.01 -16.64
N GLU A 306 19.48 -25.37 -17.78
CA GLU A 306 19.89 -26.59 -18.47
C GLU A 306 20.84 -26.23 -19.61
N LYS A 307 21.99 -26.90 -19.55
CA LYS A 307 23.15 -26.76 -20.42
C LYS A 307 22.76 -26.85 -21.90
N ILE A 308 23.21 -25.87 -22.68
CA ILE A 308 23.46 -26.12 -24.10
C ILE A 308 24.83 -26.81 -24.14
N ASP A 309 24.82 -28.14 -24.17
CA ASP A 309 25.97 -28.92 -24.61
C ASP A 309 26.20 -28.62 -26.10
N ILE A 310 27.37 -28.06 -26.39
CA ILE A 310 27.88 -27.92 -27.74
C ILE A 310 28.41 -29.29 -28.18
N SER A 311 27.85 -29.82 -29.27
CA SER A 311 28.48 -30.83 -30.12
C SER A 311 28.39 -30.37 -31.57
#